data_AF-A0A1Z9PW48-F1
#
_entry.id   AF-A0A1Z9PW48-F1
#
_cell.length_a   1.000
_cell.length_b   1.000
_cell.length_c   1.000
_cell.angle_alpha   90.00
_cell.angle_beta   90.00
_cell.angle_gamma   90.00
#
_symmetry.space_group_name_H-M   'P 1'
#
loop_
_entity.id
_entity.type
_entity.pdbx_description
1 polymer ?
#
loop_
_entity_poly.entity_id
_entity_poly.type
_entity_poly.pdbx_seq_one_letter_code
_entity_poly.pdbx_strand_id
1 'polypeptide(L)'
;MSTMNDILNDEEALFIPSDDNAKNQKPKYIAKMEGEYLGHIAEARTTVTQWTDRASGNLFSACIYNFKVCVAPENRGMQYTTADGSTHDGESYVGWNIIANGVFRFLEPKDGDKFVSNAQGNDRYLRFCQALGMEIKTVSREVNGKTMEVSVLPTLDPKEINGLPVTAFVGRHKEDWINDQGKSMPQWRCKFIKSWNEGKKLATSTDDLPF
;
A
#
# COMPACT_ATOMS: atom_id res chain seq x y z
N MET A 1 51.35 44.38 7.44
CA MET A 1 51.84 43.07 7.87
C MET A 1 50.69 42.10 7.78
N SER A 2 50.72 41.21 6.79
CA SER A 2 49.82 40.06 6.70
C SER A 2 50.39 38.94 7.57
N THR A 3 49.54 38.31 8.38
CA THR A 3 49.77 36.97 8.90
C THR A 3 48.47 36.18 8.72
N MET A 4 48.43 35.40 7.65
CA MET A 4 47.58 34.21 7.49
C MET A 4 48.18 33.08 8.33
N ASN A 5 47.34 32.32 9.02
CA ASN A 5 47.20 30.85 8.89
C ASN A 5 46.51 30.29 10.14
N ASP A 6 45.18 30.42 10.21
CA ASP A 6 44.38 29.46 10.96
C ASP A 6 44.35 28.18 10.12
N ILE A 7 45.21 27.24 10.50
CA ILE A 7 45.22 25.88 9.96
C ILE A 7 44.05 25.16 10.64
N LEU A 8 42.88 25.15 9.99
CA LEU A 8 41.86 24.15 10.28
C LEU A 8 42.39 22.81 9.75
N ASN A 9 42.55 21.83 10.64
CA ASN A 9 42.84 20.46 10.23
C ASN A 9 41.61 19.88 9.50
N ASP A 10 41.83 19.26 8.34
CA ASP A 10 40.78 18.64 7.50
C ASP A 10 40.07 17.42 8.16
N GLU A 11 40.38 17.11 9.43
CA GLU A 11 39.73 16.04 10.21
C GLU A 11 38.81 16.54 11.33
N GLU A 12 38.61 17.86 11.47
CA GLU A 12 37.77 18.41 12.54
C GLU A 12 36.32 18.60 12.09
N ALA A 13 35.41 17.80 12.67
CA ALA A 13 33.97 18.00 12.55
C ALA A 13 33.49 19.01 13.61
N LEU A 14 33.17 20.23 13.17
CA LEU A 14 32.64 21.27 14.04
C LEU A 14 31.13 21.10 14.25
N PHE A 15 30.71 21.03 15.52
CA PHE A 15 29.31 21.09 15.92
C PHE A 15 28.96 22.52 16.32
N ILE A 16 28.05 23.16 15.58
CA ILE A 16 27.47 24.45 15.94
C ILE A 16 26.12 24.14 16.62
N PRO A 17 25.99 24.31 17.95
CA PRO A 17 24.69 24.22 18.58
C PRO A 17 23.84 25.42 18.13
N SER A 18 22.73 25.15 17.44
CA SER A 18 21.67 26.13 17.29
C SER A 18 20.96 26.32 18.63
N ASP A 19 20.68 27.57 18.99
CA ASP A 19 19.78 27.93 20.10
C ASP A 19 18.33 27.54 19.73
N ASP A 20 18.05 26.25 19.62
CA ASP A 20 16.73 25.69 19.30
C ASP A 20 15.98 25.30 20.58
N ASN A 21 15.77 26.27 21.48
CA ASN A 21 14.75 26.13 22.54
C ASN A 21 13.30 26.23 22.00
N ALA A 22 13.09 26.25 20.67
CA ALA A 22 11.77 26.43 20.05
C ALA A 22 11.25 25.22 19.24
N LYS A 23 11.98 24.10 19.09
CA LYS A 23 11.58 23.02 18.15
C LYS A 23 11.61 21.58 18.67
N ASN A 24 11.56 21.37 20.00
CA ASN A 24 11.50 20.03 20.58
C ASN A 24 10.11 19.61 21.12
N GLN A 25 9.02 20.12 20.53
CA GLN A 25 7.76 19.39 20.66
C GLN A 25 7.82 18.18 19.73
N LYS A 26 8.17 17.00 20.28
CA LYS A 26 7.95 15.74 19.58
C LYS A 26 6.51 15.76 19.05
N PRO A 27 6.28 15.54 17.74
CA PRO A 27 4.92 15.55 17.21
C PRO A 27 4.08 14.61 18.06
N LYS A 28 2.95 15.13 18.58
CA LYS A 28 2.02 14.35 19.40
C LYS A 28 1.72 13.07 18.63
N TYR A 29 1.97 11.91 19.23
CA TYR A 29 1.68 10.64 18.58
C TYR A 29 0.18 10.57 18.28
N ILE A 30 -0.16 10.46 17.00
CA ILE A 30 -1.54 10.30 16.54
C ILE A 30 -1.74 8.82 16.24
N ALA A 31 -2.74 8.21 16.86
CA ALA A 31 -3.06 6.82 16.60
C ALA A 31 -3.62 6.66 15.17
N LYS A 32 -3.28 5.56 14.51
CA LYS A 32 -3.96 5.13 13.28
C LYS A 32 -5.40 4.74 13.63
N MET A 33 -6.33 5.14 12.78
CA MET A 33 -7.76 4.94 12.98
C MET A 33 -8.35 4.05 11.91
N GLU A 34 -9.48 3.43 12.23
CA GLU A 34 -10.33 2.79 11.21
C GLU A 34 -10.98 3.87 10.35
N GLY A 35 -11.11 3.60 9.06
CA GLY A 35 -11.85 4.49 8.18
C GLY A 35 -11.34 4.50 6.75
N GLU A 36 -11.88 5.45 5.99
CA GLU A 36 -11.57 5.65 4.58
C GLU A 36 -10.59 6.81 4.42
N TYR A 37 -9.47 6.53 3.76
CA TYR A 37 -8.40 7.49 3.54
C TYR A 37 -8.22 7.72 2.05
N LEU A 38 -8.26 8.99 1.63
CA LEU A 38 -7.96 9.38 0.27
C LEU A 38 -6.45 9.38 0.07
N GLY A 39 -5.97 8.72 -0.98
CA GLY A 39 -4.54 8.56 -1.19
C GLY A 39 -4.16 8.04 -2.56
N HIS A 40 -2.87 7.80 -2.72
CA HIS A 40 -2.29 7.27 -3.95
C HIS A 40 -1.52 6.00 -3.68
N ILE A 41 -1.59 5.03 -4.60
CA ILE A 41 -0.76 3.83 -4.53
C ILE A 41 0.72 4.22 -4.64
N ALA A 42 1.54 3.68 -3.76
CA ALA A 42 2.97 3.90 -3.70
C ALA A 42 3.70 2.58 -3.42
N GLU A 43 4.98 2.50 -3.86
CA GLU A 43 5.86 1.35 -3.65
C GLU A 43 5.23 0.00 -4.05
N ALA A 44 4.40 0.01 -5.10
CA ALA A 44 3.81 -1.22 -5.62
C ALA A 44 4.91 -2.17 -6.12
N ARG A 45 4.75 -3.44 -5.76
CA ARG A 45 5.60 -4.56 -6.20
C ARG A 45 4.79 -5.83 -6.26
N THR A 46 5.25 -6.78 -7.07
CA THR A 46 4.66 -8.11 -7.19
C THR A 46 5.61 -9.18 -6.66
N THR A 47 5.03 -10.23 -6.08
CA THR A 47 5.77 -11.44 -5.70
C THR A 47 4.96 -12.64 -6.11
N VAL A 48 5.57 -13.59 -6.83
CA VAL A 48 4.92 -14.87 -7.13
C VAL A 48 5.24 -15.85 -6.02
N THR A 49 4.23 -16.55 -5.51
CA THR A 49 4.39 -17.53 -4.43
C THR A 49 3.57 -18.76 -4.73
N GLN A 50 4.10 -19.91 -4.33
CA GLN A 50 3.39 -21.18 -4.32
C GLN A 50 3.30 -21.69 -2.89
N TRP A 51 2.15 -22.26 -2.53
CA TRP A 51 1.96 -22.86 -1.22
C TRP A 51 0.97 -24.01 -1.30
N THR A 52 1.17 -24.98 -0.42
CA THR A 52 0.21 -26.07 -0.24
C THR A 52 -0.81 -25.65 0.80
N ASP A 53 -2.08 -25.64 0.43
CA ASP A 53 -3.16 -25.45 1.40
C ASP A 53 -3.23 -26.65 2.33
N ARG A 54 -3.23 -26.38 3.65
CA ARG A 54 -3.18 -27.45 4.65
C ARG A 54 -4.47 -28.27 4.72
N ALA A 55 -5.61 -27.67 4.36
CA ALA A 55 -6.90 -28.35 4.46
C ALA A 55 -7.14 -29.28 3.26
N SER A 56 -6.85 -28.81 2.05
CA SER A 56 -7.08 -29.57 0.82
C SER A 56 -5.87 -30.37 0.33
N GLY A 57 -4.65 -30.04 0.78
CA GLY A 57 -3.41 -30.61 0.26
C GLY A 57 -3.04 -30.11 -1.15
N ASN A 58 -3.86 -29.23 -1.72
CA ASN A 58 -3.64 -28.71 -3.06
C ASN A 58 -2.53 -27.66 -3.07
N LEU A 59 -1.66 -27.74 -4.08
CA LEU A 59 -0.69 -26.69 -4.38
C LEU A 59 -1.39 -25.55 -5.14
N PHE A 60 -1.22 -24.32 -4.68
CA PHE A 60 -1.72 -23.12 -5.34
C PHE A 60 -0.56 -22.22 -5.75
N SER A 61 -0.78 -21.39 -6.78
CA SER A 61 0.16 -20.34 -7.20
C SER A 61 -0.57 -19.01 -7.32
N ALA A 62 0.02 -17.94 -6.79
CA ALA A 62 -0.52 -16.59 -6.92
C ALA A 62 0.59 -15.56 -7.14
N CYS A 63 0.26 -14.54 -7.94
CA CYS A 63 0.98 -13.27 -7.97
C CYS A 63 0.36 -12.32 -6.93
N ILE A 64 1.15 -11.90 -5.95
CA ILE A 64 0.73 -11.06 -4.83
C ILE A 64 1.18 -9.64 -5.11
N TYR A 65 0.21 -8.73 -5.21
CA TYR A 65 0.44 -7.28 -5.31
C TYR A 65 0.57 -6.70 -3.91
N ASN A 66 1.75 -6.19 -3.58
CA ASN A 66 2.06 -5.53 -2.33
C ASN A 66 2.31 -4.05 -2.62
N PHE A 67 1.65 -3.16 -1.89
CA PHE A 67 1.79 -1.72 -2.06
C PHE A 67 1.51 -0.99 -0.75
N LYS A 68 1.81 0.31 -0.74
CA LYS A 68 1.38 1.24 0.29
C LYS A 68 0.39 2.22 -0.33
N VAL A 69 -0.43 2.85 0.51
CA VAL A 69 -1.20 4.02 0.12
C VAL A 69 -0.62 5.21 0.87
N CYS A 70 -0.14 6.20 0.12
CA CYS A 70 0.28 7.49 0.65
C CYS A 70 -0.96 8.38 0.77
N VAL A 71 -1.29 8.84 1.97
CA VAL A 71 -2.48 9.67 2.20
C VAL A 71 -2.30 11.04 1.54
N ALA A 72 -3.25 11.41 0.69
CA ALA A 72 -3.20 12.60 -0.14
C ALA A 72 -3.60 13.87 0.64
N PRO A 73 -3.19 15.08 0.21
CA PRO A 73 -3.61 16.35 0.82
C PRO A 73 -5.13 16.54 0.88
N GLU A 74 -5.88 15.97 -0.07
CA GLU A 74 -7.34 16.01 -0.12
C GLU A 74 -7.97 15.32 1.10
N ASN A 75 -7.23 14.44 1.79
CA ASN A 75 -7.67 13.82 3.03
C ASN A 75 -7.86 14.83 4.18
N ARG A 76 -7.36 16.07 4.07
CA ARG A 76 -7.59 17.13 5.08
C ARG A 76 -9.07 17.39 5.37
N GLY A 77 -9.95 17.18 4.37
CA GLY A 77 -11.39 17.34 4.52
C GLY A 77 -12.09 16.17 5.21
N MET A 78 -11.39 15.07 5.49
CA MET A 78 -11.96 13.88 6.12
C MET A 78 -11.97 14.00 7.64
N GLN A 79 -12.93 13.36 8.28
CA GLN A 79 -13.02 13.24 9.74
C GLN A 79 -13.08 11.78 10.14
N TYR A 80 -12.40 11.44 11.23
CA TYR A 80 -12.31 10.07 11.74
C TYR A 80 -12.82 10.04 13.17
N THR A 81 -13.87 9.28 13.41
CA THR A 81 -14.42 9.08 14.76
C THR A 81 -13.79 7.84 15.38
N THR A 82 -13.27 8.00 16.59
CA THR A 82 -12.76 6.92 17.42
C THR A 82 -13.89 6.12 18.07
N ALA A 83 -13.54 4.96 18.63
CA ALA A 83 -14.48 4.19 19.45
C ALA A 83 -14.94 4.92 20.72
N ASP A 84 -14.17 5.91 21.20
CA ASP A 84 -14.54 6.76 22.34
C ASP A 84 -15.39 8.00 21.95
N GLY A 85 -15.71 8.15 20.66
CA GLY A 85 -16.54 9.24 20.14
C GLY A 85 -15.78 10.55 19.86
N SER A 86 -14.48 10.61 20.13
CA SER A 86 -13.65 11.74 19.72
C SER A 86 -13.44 11.77 18.20
N THR A 87 -13.37 12.98 17.64
CA THR A 87 -13.20 13.20 16.21
C THR A 87 -11.80 13.73 15.95
N HIS A 88 -11.13 13.15 14.96
CA HIS A 88 -9.81 13.55 14.51
C HIS A 88 -9.87 14.04 13.06
N ASP A 89 -9.21 15.17 12.82
CA ASP A 89 -9.11 15.74 11.48
C ASP A 89 -8.15 14.96 10.61
N GLY A 90 -8.53 14.80 9.33
CA GLY A 90 -7.79 14.03 8.35
C GLY A 90 -6.43 14.61 7.97
N GLU A 91 -6.18 15.89 8.30
CA GLU A 91 -4.90 16.57 8.09
C GLU A 91 -3.73 15.85 8.79
N SER A 92 -4.00 15.33 9.99
CA SER A 92 -3.02 14.61 10.82
C SER A 92 -2.43 13.37 10.14
N TYR A 93 -3.13 12.84 9.13
CA TYR A 93 -2.78 11.62 8.44
C TYR A 93 -2.16 11.86 7.07
N VAL A 94 -2.16 13.11 6.57
CA VAL A 94 -1.59 13.45 5.26
C VAL A 94 -0.11 13.06 5.20
N GLY A 95 0.30 12.42 4.09
CA GLY A 95 1.66 11.91 3.89
C GLY A 95 1.96 10.60 4.60
N TRP A 96 1.01 10.03 5.37
CA TRP A 96 1.22 8.71 5.95
C TRP A 96 1.25 7.62 4.91
N ASN A 97 2.14 6.66 5.11
CA ASN A 97 2.22 5.45 4.33
C ASN A 97 1.48 4.31 5.04
N ILE A 98 0.34 3.92 4.47
CA ILE A 98 -0.46 2.82 4.99
C ILE A 98 -0.15 1.55 4.18
N ILE A 99 0.36 0.53 4.85
CA ILE A 99 0.69 -0.75 4.21
C ILE A 99 -0.60 -1.48 3.87
N ALA A 100 -0.76 -1.91 2.62
CA ALA A 100 -1.87 -2.72 2.19
C ALA A 100 -1.70 -4.19 2.58
N ASN A 101 -2.82 -4.87 2.77
CA ASN A 101 -2.84 -6.32 2.67
C ASN A 101 -2.53 -6.71 1.23
N GLY A 102 -1.69 -7.74 1.05
CA GLY A 102 -1.38 -8.25 -0.28
C GLY A 102 -2.67 -8.63 -1.04
N VAL A 103 -2.77 -8.21 -2.30
CA VAL A 103 -3.87 -8.60 -3.19
C VAL A 103 -3.40 -9.79 -4.02
N PHE A 104 -4.08 -10.92 -3.85
CA PHE A 104 -3.69 -12.19 -4.47
C PHE A 104 -4.41 -12.32 -5.80
N ARG A 105 -3.62 -12.51 -6.87
CA ARG A 105 -4.09 -12.98 -8.16
C ARG A 105 -3.66 -14.44 -8.32
N PHE A 106 -4.58 -15.36 -8.09
CA PHE A 106 -4.39 -16.78 -8.34
C PHE A 106 -4.21 -17.03 -9.83
N LEU A 107 -3.17 -17.81 -10.16
CA LEU A 107 -2.83 -18.15 -11.53
C LEU A 107 -3.63 -19.37 -11.98
N GLU A 108 -3.92 -19.43 -13.27
CA GLU A 108 -4.50 -20.61 -13.91
C GLU A 108 -3.36 -21.55 -14.35
N PRO A 109 -3.43 -22.85 -14.04
CA PRO A 109 -2.39 -23.81 -14.43
C PRO A 109 -2.37 -24.00 -15.95
N LYS A 110 -1.16 -24.23 -16.47
CA LYS A 110 -0.90 -24.65 -17.85
C LYS A 110 -0.51 -26.12 -17.87
N ASP A 111 -0.48 -26.72 -19.06
CA ASP A 111 -0.02 -28.10 -19.24
C ASP A 111 1.38 -28.29 -18.65
N GLY A 112 1.50 -29.20 -17.68
CA GLY A 112 2.74 -29.49 -16.96
C GLY A 112 2.89 -28.78 -15.60
N ASP A 113 2.00 -27.84 -15.25
CA ASP A 113 2.00 -27.23 -13.92
C ASP A 113 1.51 -28.21 -12.85
N LYS A 114 2.09 -28.10 -11.65
CA LYS A 114 1.76 -28.96 -10.49
C LYS A 114 0.72 -28.36 -9.55
N PHE A 115 0.34 -27.11 -9.77
CA PHE A 115 -0.65 -26.40 -8.95
C PHE A 115 -2.03 -26.47 -9.59
N VAL A 116 -3.07 -26.30 -8.79
CA VAL A 116 -4.46 -26.34 -9.26
C VAL A 116 -5.04 -24.93 -9.37
N SER A 117 -6.07 -24.77 -10.20
CA SER A 117 -6.80 -23.50 -10.32
C SER A 117 -7.49 -23.11 -9.02
N ASN A 118 -7.49 -21.81 -8.73
CA ASN A 118 -8.32 -21.20 -7.68
C ASN A 118 -8.98 -19.91 -8.20
N ALA A 119 -9.67 -20.02 -9.32
CA ALA A 119 -10.34 -18.88 -9.96
C ALA A 119 -11.29 -18.13 -9.00
N GLN A 120 -11.99 -18.83 -8.10
CA GLN A 120 -12.89 -18.22 -7.11
C GLN A 120 -12.16 -17.33 -6.10
N GLY A 121 -10.89 -17.65 -5.81
CA GLY A 121 -10.03 -16.84 -4.93
C GLY A 121 -9.69 -15.45 -5.49
N ASN A 122 -10.01 -15.19 -6.77
CA ASN A 122 -9.71 -13.93 -7.43
C ASN A 122 -10.73 -12.80 -7.20
N ASP A 123 -11.80 -12.99 -6.39
CA ASP A 123 -12.80 -11.92 -6.11
C ASP A 123 -12.14 -10.62 -5.61
N ARG A 124 -11.16 -10.71 -4.70
CA ARG A 124 -10.45 -9.52 -4.21
C ARG A 124 -9.62 -8.85 -5.31
N TYR A 125 -9.03 -9.61 -6.22
CA TYR A 125 -8.27 -9.06 -7.33
C TYR A 125 -9.19 -8.41 -8.38
N LEU A 126 -10.35 -9.00 -8.65
CA LEU A 126 -11.40 -8.41 -9.48
C LEU A 126 -11.79 -7.02 -8.94
N ARG A 127 -12.12 -6.93 -7.64
CA ARG A 127 -12.45 -5.65 -6.98
C ARG A 127 -11.30 -4.65 -7.03
N PHE A 128 -10.06 -5.13 -6.92
CA PHE A 128 -8.87 -4.29 -7.06
C PHE A 128 -8.77 -3.70 -8.47
N CYS A 129 -8.91 -4.51 -9.52
CA CYS A 129 -8.93 -4.03 -10.90
C CYS A 129 -10.07 -3.02 -11.15
N GLN A 130 -11.27 -3.29 -10.62
CA GLN A 130 -12.41 -2.37 -10.72
C GLN A 130 -12.15 -1.04 -10.00
N ALA A 131 -11.58 -1.08 -8.80
CA ALA A 131 -11.24 0.13 -8.04
C ALA A 131 -10.20 1.01 -8.76
N LEU A 132 -9.32 0.39 -9.56
CA LEU A 132 -8.35 1.09 -10.41
C LEU A 132 -8.92 1.55 -11.75
N GLY A 133 -10.19 1.26 -12.04
CA GLY A 133 -10.84 1.62 -13.30
C GLY A 133 -10.36 0.79 -14.49
N MET A 134 -9.81 -0.41 -14.26
CA MET A 134 -9.34 -1.27 -15.34
C MET A 134 -10.51 -1.92 -16.08
N GLU A 135 -10.40 -2.01 -17.41
CA GLU A 135 -11.36 -2.72 -18.24
C GLU A 135 -11.23 -4.23 -18.00
N ILE A 136 -12.35 -4.88 -17.69
CA ILE A 136 -12.42 -6.32 -17.41
C ILE A 136 -13.30 -6.97 -18.45
N LYS A 137 -12.69 -7.78 -19.31
CA LYS A 137 -13.38 -8.47 -20.40
C LYS A 137 -14.14 -9.67 -19.84
N THR A 138 -15.39 -9.83 -20.24
CA THR A 138 -16.17 -11.04 -19.96
C THR A 138 -16.18 -11.92 -21.21
N VAL A 139 -15.89 -13.21 -21.04
CA VAL A 139 -15.91 -14.20 -22.12
C VAL A 139 -16.75 -15.39 -21.71
N SER A 140 -17.49 -15.97 -22.66
CA SER A 140 -18.15 -17.26 -22.43
C SER A 140 -17.10 -18.38 -22.51
N ARG A 141 -16.99 -19.19 -21.46
CA ARG A 141 -16.16 -20.40 -21.45
C ARG A 141 -16.93 -21.57 -20.89
N GLU A 142 -16.62 -22.75 -21.41
CA GLU A 142 -17.07 -23.99 -20.80
C GLU A 142 -16.21 -24.26 -19.55
N VAL A 143 -16.85 -24.27 -18.39
CA VAL A 143 -16.24 -24.57 -17.10
C VAL A 143 -17.05 -25.70 -16.49
N ASN A 144 -16.42 -26.85 -16.27
CA ASN A 144 -17.09 -28.05 -15.73
C ASN A 144 -18.32 -28.51 -16.56
N GLY A 145 -18.23 -28.46 -17.90
CA GLY A 145 -19.31 -28.90 -18.80
C GLY A 145 -20.51 -27.95 -18.89
N LYS A 146 -20.40 -26.75 -18.30
CA LYS A 146 -21.40 -25.68 -18.41
C LYS A 146 -20.77 -24.45 -19.03
N THR A 147 -21.44 -23.86 -20.01
CA THR A 147 -21.05 -22.54 -20.53
C THR A 147 -21.36 -21.51 -19.45
N MET A 148 -20.33 -20.81 -18.97
CA MET A 148 -20.46 -19.72 -18.01
C MET A 148 -19.71 -18.50 -18.52
N GLU A 149 -20.22 -17.32 -18.22
CA GLU A 149 -19.49 -16.07 -18.41
C GLU A 149 -18.40 -15.93 -17.34
N VAL A 150 -17.16 -15.76 -17.78
CA VAL A 150 -16.01 -15.60 -16.89
C VAL A 150 -15.29 -14.28 -17.18
N SER A 151 -14.87 -13.60 -16.13
CA SER A 151 -14.10 -12.35 -16.23
C SER A 151 -12.62 -12.66 -16.42
N VAL A 152 -12.04 -12.15 -17.50
CA VAL A 152 -10.60 -12.22 -17.78
C VAL A 152 -9.91 -11.08 -17.06
N LEU A 153 -9.26 -11.40 -15.94
CA LEU A 153 -8.60 -10.41 -15.11
C LEU A 153 -7.22 -10.02 -15.70
N PRO A 154 -6.95 -8.72 -15.90
CA PRO A 154 -5.70 -8.26 -16.51
C PRO A 154 -4.51 -8.60 -15.63
N THR A 155 -3.31 -8.54 -16.20
CA THR A 155 -2.06 -8.46 -15.41
C THR A 155 -1.73 -6.99 -15.26
N LEU A 156 -1.49 -6.53 -14.05
CA LEU A 156 -1.12 -5.14 -13.78
C LEU A 156 0.39 -5.03 -13.60
N ASP A 157 1.01 -4.03 -14.22
CA ASP A 157 2.40 -3.63 -13.93
C ASP A 157 2.41 -2.74 -12.67
N PRO A 158 3.18 -3.09 -11.62
CA PRO A 158 3.38 -2.23 -10.46
C PRO A 158 3.75 -0.77 -10.78
N LYS A 159 4.51 -0.53 -11.86
CA LYS A 159 4.90 0.82 -12.26
C LYS A 159 3.70 1.63 -12.74
N GLU A 160 2.78 1.02 -13.47
CA GLU A 160 1.60 1.69 -14.02
C GLU A 160 0.57 2.04 -12.95
N ILE A 161 0.49 1.22 -11.89
CA ILE A 161 -0.46 1.43 -10.80
C ILE A 161 0.06 2.40 -9.74
N ASN A 162 1.38 2.64 -9.64
CA ASN A 162 1.92 3.67 -8.77
C ASN A 162 1.38 5.05 -9.17
N GLY A 163 1.06 5.85 -8.17
CA GLY A 163 0.45 7.16 -8.33
C GLY A 163 -1.05 7.13 -8.61
N LEU A 164 -1.69 5.97 -8.83
CA LEU A 164 -3.14 5.91 -9.04
C LEU A 164 -3.91 6.32 -7.77
N PRO A 165 -4.95 7.16 -7.92
CA PRO A 165 -5.75 7.63 -6.81
C PRO A 165 -6.72 6.54 -6.34
N VAL A 166 -6.80 6.34 -5.03
CA VAL A 166 -7.63 5.33 -4.40
C VAL A 166 -8.17 5.83 -3.07
N THR A 167 -9.31 5.28 -2.65
CA THR A 167 -9.76 5.36 -1.26
C THR A 167 -9.34 4.09 -0.54
N ALA A 168 -8.41 4.19 0.40
CA ALA A 168 -7.96 3.07 1.22
C ALA A 168 -8.90 2.85 2.40
N PHE A 169 -9.49 1.66 2.49
CA PHE A 169 -10.21 1.26 3.69
C PHE A 169 -9.21 0.67 4.69
N VAL A 170 -8.95 1.41 5.77
CA VAL A 170 -8.01 1.04 6.82
C VAL A 170 -8.76 0.40 7.96
N GLY A 171 -8.26 -0.75 8.44
CA GLY A 171 -8.81 -1.41 9.61
C GLY A 171 -7.73 -2.19 10.38
N ARG A 172 -8.07 -2.63 11.59
CA ARG A 172 -7.14 -3.36 12.45
C ARG A 172 -6.74 -4.70 11.81
N HIS A 173 -5.45 -4.97 11.73
CA HIS A 173 -4.91 -6.25 11.30
C HIS A 173 -5.22 -7.35 12.32
N LYS A 174 -5.28 -8.61 11.87
CA LYS A 174 -5.57 -9.75 12.76
C LYS A 174 -4.50 -9.87 13.87
N GLU A 175 -3.27 -9.60 13.48
CA GLU A 175 -2.09 -9.72 14.34
C GLU A 175 -1.61 -8.32 14.72
N ASP A 176 -1.43 -8.14 16.02
CA ASP A 176 -0.71 -7.00 16.58
C ASP A 176 0.79 -7.16 16.32
N TRP A 177 1.52 -6.06 16.28
CA TRP A 177 2.98 -6.09 16.17
C TRP A 177 3.62 -5.91 17.54
N ILE A 178 4.77 -6.54 17.76
CA ILE A 178 5.53 -6.38 18.99
C ILE A 178 6.53 -5.24 18.79
N ASN A 179 6.47 -4.24 19.66
CA ASN A 179 7.44 -3.14 19.63
C ASN A 179 8.77 -3.53 20.30
N ASP A 180 9.77 -2.65 20.20
CA ASP A 180 11.10 -2.85 20.76
C ASP A 180 11.11 -3.02 22.29
N GLN A 181 10.00 -2.70 22.96
CA GLN A 181 9.79 -2.89 24.40
C GLN A 181 9.05 -4.20 24.74
N GLY A 182 8.80 -5.06 23.76
CA GLY A 182 8.06 -6.31 23.93
C GLY A 182 6.56 -6.15 24.08
N LYS A 183 6.00 -4.95 23.86
CA LYS A 183 4.55 -4.69 24.00
C LYS A 183 3.81 -4.95 22.70
N SER A 184 2.65 -5.60 22.83
CA SER A 184 1.70 -5.79 21.74
C SER A 184 1.05 -4.46 21.38
N MET A 185 1.21 -4.05 20.13
CA MET A 185 0.69 -2.81 19.59
C MET A 185 -0.25 -3.10 18.43
N PRO A 186 -1.44 -2.47 18.36
CA PRO A 186 -2.35 -2.65 17.24
C PRO A 186 -1.68 -2.31 15.92
N GLN A 187 -1.81 -3.20 14.95
CA GLN A 187 -1.38 -2.95 13.57
C GLN A 187 -2.58 -2.53 12.73
N TRP A 188 -2.44 -1.46 11.95
CA TRP A 188 -3.47 -0.96 11.06
C TRP A 188 -3.00 -1.10 9.62
N ARG A 189 -3.86 -1.67 8.76
CA ARG A 189 -3.54 -1.92 7.35
C ARG A 189 -4.69 -1.53 6.44
N CYS A 190 -4.35 -1.16 5.22
CA CYS A 190 -5.33 -1.02 4.14
C CYS A 190 -5.83 -2.42 3.76
N LYS A 191 -7.11 -2.71 4.05
CA LYS A 191 -7.73 -4.02 3.83
C LYS A 191 -8.09 -4.25 2.37
N PHE A 192 -8.57 -3.19 1.73
CA PHE A 192 -8.93 -3.11 0.33
C PHE A 192 -9.00 -1.63 -0.07
N ILE A 193 -9.07 -1.39 -1.37
CA ILE A 193 -9.21 -0.05 -1.94
C ILE A 193 -10.56 0.09 -2.65
N LYS A 194 -11.04 1.32 -2.77
CA LYS A 194 -12.17 1.73 -3.61
C LYS A 194 -11.71 2.77 -4.63
N SER A 195 -12.51 2.98 -5.66
CA SER A 195 -12.27 4.05 -6.63
C SER A 195 -12.42 5.41 -5.95
N TRP A 196 -11.45 6.29 -6.18
CA TRP A 196 -11.56 7.69 -5.80
C TRP A 196 -11.83 8.51 -7.07
N ASN A 197 -13.12 8.73 -7.37
CA ASN A 197 -13.56 9.28 -8.66
C ASN A 197 -13.06 10.71 -8.92
N GLU A 198 -12.83 11.49 -7.86
CA GLU A 198 -12.31 12.87 -7.96
C GLU A 198 -10.79 12.95 -7.88
N GLY A 199 -10.14 11.83 -7.53
CA GLY A 199 -8.70 11.78 -7.37
C GLY A 199 -7.98 11.86 -8.72
N LYS A 200 -6.81 12.48 -8.72
CA LYS A 200 -5.95 12.58 -9.90
C LYS A 200 -4.71 11.72 -9.72
N LYS A 201 -4.28 11.05 -10.79
CA LYS A 201 -3.03 10.29 -10.80
C LYS A 201 -1.87 11.25 -10.53
N LEU A 202 -1.00 10.90 -9.60
CA LEU A 202 0.26 11.63 -9.41
C LEU A 202 1.16 11.41 -10.62
N ALA A 203 1.84 12.47 -11.06
CA ALA A 203 2.92 12.33 -12.01
C ALA A 203 4.01 11.47 -11.36
N THR A 204 4.15 10.23 -11.81
CA THR A 204 5.30 9.40 -11.49
C THR A 204 6.50 10.01 -12.20
N SER A 205 7.44 10.59 -11.46
CA SER A 205 8.70 11.11 -12.01
C SER A 205 9.52 9.94 -12.55
N THR A 206 9.29 9.57 -13.81
CA THR A 206 10.11 8.59 -14.53
C THR A 206 10.90 9.21 -15.68
N ASP A 207 10.82 10.53 -15.89
CA ASP A 207 11.64 11.24 -16.85
C ASP A 207 12.39 12.41 -16.17
N ASP A 208 13.71 12.44 -16.40
CA ASP A 208 14.68 13.50 -16.12
C ASP A 208 15.08 13.82 -14.68
N LEU A 209 16.09 13.09 -14.20
CA LEU A 209 17.23 13.72 -13.52
C LEU A 209 18.52 13.29 -14.24
N PRO A 210 19.18 14.16 -15.03
CA PRO A 210 20.54 13.89 -15.45
C PRO A 210 21.46 13.94 -14.22
N PHE A 211 22.32 12.93 -14.10
CA PHE A 211 23.38 12.85 -13.10
C PHE A 211 24.41 13.98 -13.28
#